data_AF-S4Y2C0-F1
#
_entry.id   AF-S4Y2C0-F1
#
_cell.length_a   1.000
_cell.length_b   1.000
_cell.length_c   1.000
_cell.angle_alpha   90.00
_cell.angle_beta   90.00
_cell.angle_gamma   90.00
#
_symmetry.space_group_name_H-M   'P 1'
#
loop_
_entity.id
_entity.type
_entity.pdbx_description
1 polymer ?
#
loop_
_entity_poly.entity_id
_entity_poly.type
_entity_poly.pdbx_seq_one_letter_code
_entity_poly.pdbx_strand_id
1 'polypeptide(L)'
;MLRKLPPPDFRYVWLHPEPGSTGALAAAGTAGLAGASAAMWSAGSHALSLGLMAVGSALGVLALARAEHRLRAQRGAREVAMAVVPWGVLVDPDTEPRVLRWPAVKRVSVDVSHTMRGGTPAVVSSLVTVHTARDVLAGRAAGAVDLERLLANLEGYAQEAARPVAGDIDGQTVLGDGVTEPIAAALLQAADGVCATSHGAAQLALPGGGYRTAAARAAAPETVAVLRSALSWSYDCPADPRPLAAILAGVLGATELVPELLRLASSPHPVVAAFGKAAALRLGAPPNRAGSLDEVAAFLFEEDVEIGKRWIASASTLCLRPGAEAC
;
A
#
# COMPACT_ATOMS: atom_id res chain seq x y z
N MET A 1 12.33 -6.06 17.06
CA MET A 1 12.48 -6.73 15.75
C MET A 1 11.12 -6.73 15.06
N LEU A 2 10.96 -5.95 13.99
CA LEU A 2 9.75 -5.95 13.19
C LEU A 2 9.69 -7.25 12.39
N ARG A 3 8.60 -8.01 12.56
CA ARG A 3 8.35 -9.22 11.78
C ARG A 3 8.16 -8.83 10.32
N LYS A 4 8.71 -9.61 9.39
CA LYS A 4 8.44 -9.46 7.96
C LYS A 4 6.93 -9.41 7.73
N LEU A 5 6.45 -8.29 7.20
CA LEU A 5 5.03 -8.07 6.99
C LEU A 5 4.59 -8.82 5.73
N PRO A 6 3.38 -9.40 5.73
CA PRO A 6 2.81 -9.94 4.51
C PRO A 6 2.55 -8.78 3.53
N PRO A 7 2.73 -8.97 2.21
CA PRO A 7 2.35 -7.94 1.24
C PRO A 7 0.83 -7.69 1.32
N PRO A 8 0.38 -6.44 1.05
CA PRO A 8 -1.01 -6.13 0.77
C PRO A 8 -1.62 -7.12 -0.24
N ASP A 9 -2.82 -7.62 0.04
CA ASP A 9 -3.57 -8.56 -0.80
C ASP A 9 -4.60 -7.88 -1.72
N PHE A 10 -4.78 -6.57 -1.59
CA PHE A 10 -5.59 -5.75 -2.48
C PHE A 10 -4.70 -5.03 -3.49
N ARG A 11 -5.21 -4.76 -4.70
CA ARG A 11 -4.54 -3.92 -5.71
C ARG A 11 -5.14 -2.53 -5.82
N TYR A 12 -6.47 -2.46 -5.78
CA TYR A 12 -7.20 -1.21 -5.96
C TYR A 12 -8.61 -1.37 -5.40
N VAL A 13 -8.95 -0.58 -4.38
CA VAL A 13 -10.31 -0.55 -3.81
C VAL A 13 -10.88 0.84 -4.03
N TRP A 14 -11.78 0.96 -4.99
CA TRP A 14 -12.46 2.20 -5.30
C TRP A 14 -13.64 2.46 -4.37
N LEU A 15 -13.77 3.71 -3.91
CA LEU A 15 -14.75 4.14 -2.94
C LEU A 15 -15.44 5.41 -3.45
N HIS A 16 -16.77 5.40 -3.46
CA HIS A 16 -17.60 6.52 -3.89
C HIS A 16 -18.15 7.28 -2.68
N PRO A 17 -18.39 8.60 -2.78
CA PRO A 17 -19.19 9.32 -1.79
C PRO A 17 -20.64 8.78 -1.78
N GLU A 18 -21.40 8.98 -0.70
CA GLU A 18 -22.80 8.58 -0.69
C GLU A 18 -23.58 9.44 -1.71
N PRO A 19 -24.44 8.85 -2.56
CA PRO A 19 -25.35 9.64 -3.38
C PRO A 19 -26.32 10.39 -2.47
N GLY A 20 -26.04 11.68 -2.23
CA GLY A 20 -26.93 12.68 -1.64
C GLY A 20 -27.91 12.18 -0.58
N SER A 21 -27.44 11.91 0.64
CA SER A 21 -28.26 11.48 1.78
C SER A 21 -28.91 12.62 2.57
N THR A 22 -29.09 13.80 1.98
CA THR A 22 -29.80 14.93 2.62
C THR A 22 -31.27 14.63 2.92
N GLY A 23 -31.85 13.53 2.41
CA GLY A 23 -33.23 13.11 2.68
C GLY A 23 -33.44 11.93 3.64
N ALA A 24 -32.40 11.13 3.95
CA ALA A 24 -32.61 9.83 4.62
C ALA A 24 -32.65 9.91 6.17
N LEU A 25 -32.02 10.93 6.77
CA LEU A 25 -32.02 11.12 8.22
C LEU A 25 -33.39 11.55 8.79
N ALA A 26 -34.31 12.05 7.96
CA ALA A 26 -35.66 12.38 8.38
C ALA A 26 -36.57 11.14 8.58
N ALA A 27 -36.24 10.01 7.97
CA ALA A 27 -37.10 8.81 8.00
C ALA A 27 -36.80 7.83 9.16
N ALA A 28 -35.59 7.85 9.71
CA ALA A 28 -35.21 6.93 10.79
C ALA A 28 -35.75 7.33 12.17
N GLY A 29 -36.12 8.61 12.37
CA GLY A 29 -36.64 9.12 13.64
C GLY A 29 -38.07 8.65 13.99
N THR A 30 -38.86 8.19 13.01
CA THR A 30 -40.28 7.86 13.22
C THR A 30 -40.53 6.36 13.47
N ALA A 31 -39.65 5.46 13.02
CA ALA A 31 -39.85 4.01 13.19
C ALA A 31 -39.47 3.50 14.59
N GLY A 32 -38.51 4.15 15.28
CA GLY A 32 -38.02 3.71 16.60
C GLY A 32 -39.01 3.94 17.74
N LEU A 33 -39.90 4.92 17.64
CA LEU A 33 -40.87 5.25 18.70
C LEU A 33 -42.17 4.43 18.62
N ALA A 34 -42.48 3.81 17.48
CA ALA A 34 -43.70 2.99 17.32
C ALA A 34 -43.54 1.54 17.82
N GLY A 35 -42.31 1.01 17.88
CA GLY A 35 -42.05 -0.37 18.31
C GLY A 35 -42.11 -0.60 19.83
N ALA A 36 -41.89 0.45 20.63
CA ALA A 36 -41.84 0.33 22.09
C ALA A 36 -43.24 0.29 22.76
N SER A 37 -44.28 0.79 22.09
CA SER A 37 -45.64 0.88 22.66
C SER A 37 -46.48 -0.39 22.50
N ALA A 38 -46.15 -1.28 21.55
CA ALA A 38 -46.94 -2.49 21.30
C ALA A 38 -46.65 -3.65 22.26
N ALA A 39 -45.51 -3.66 22.94
CA ALA A 39 -45.08 -4.78 23.79
C ALA A 39 -45.62 -4.74 25.23
N MET A 40 -46.24 -3.64 25.66
CA MET A 40 -46.75 -3.51 27.04
C MET A 40 -48.13 -4.13 27.27
N TRP A 41 -48.83 -4.60 26.24
CA TRP A 41 -50.25 -4.97 26.36
C TRP A 41 -50.54 -6.48 26.41
N SER A 42 -49.54 -7.39 26.31
CA SER A 42 -49.82 -8.82 26.11
C SER A 42 -49.12 -9.84 27.02
N ALA A 43 -48.68 -9.51 28.24
CA ALA A 43 -48.06 -10.50 29.12
C ALA A 43 -48.56 -10.43 30.58
N GLY A 44 -49.53 -11.28 30.91
CA GLY A 44 -50.08 -11.50 32.26
C GLY A 44 -49.24 -12.43 33.15
N SER A 45 -47.91 -12.26 33.20
CA SER A 45 -47.04 -13.03 34.10
C SER A 45 -45.82 -12.21 34.56
N HIS A 46 -45.93 -11.60 35.74
CA HIS A 46 -45.02 -10.56 36.26
C HIS A 46 -43.58 -11.00 36.56
N ALA A 47 -43.27 -12.30 36.64
CA ALA A 47 -41.93 -12.79 37.02
C ALA A 47 -41.02 -13.09 35.82
N LEU A 48 -41.56 -13.59 34.70
CA LEU A 48 -40.78 -13.83 33.46
C LEU A 48 -40.57 -12.55 32.65
N SER A 49 -41.44 -11.55 32.82
CA SER A 49 -41.35 -10.25 32.16
C SER A 49 -40.15 -9.42 32.63
N LEU A 50 -39.75 -9.49 33.91
CA LEU A 50 -38.62 -8.72 34.44
C LEU A 50 -37.26 -9.22 33.92
N GLY A 51 -37.08 -10.54 33.80
CA GLY A 51 -35.85 -11.13 33.25
C GLY A 51 -35.66 -10.83 31.76
N LEU A 52 -36.73 -10.90 30.96
CA LEU A 52 -36.70 -10.54 29.55
C LEU A 52 -36.50 -9.03 29.32
N MET A 53 -37.05 -8.18 30.19
CA MET A 53 -36.77 -6.74 30.14
C MET A 53 -35.33 -6.41 30.55
N ALA A 54 -34.73 -7.10 31.51
CA ALA A 54 -33.33 -6.91 31.88
C ALA A 54 -32.36 -7.35 30.76
N VAL A 55 -32.61 -8.49 30.12
CA VAL A 55 -31.79 -8.96 28.98
C VAL A 55 -32.01 -8.10 27.73
N GLY A 56 -33.27 -7.72 27.45
CA GLY A 56 -33.61 -6.84 26.33
C GLY A 56 -33.04 -5.42 26.49
N SER A 57 -33.04 -4.87 27.70
CA SER A 57 -32.44 -3.57 27.99
C SER A 57 -30.91 -3.60 27.94
N ALA A 58 -30.27 -4.67 28.42
CA ALA A 58 -28.82 -4.85 28.27
C ALA A 58 -28.40 -4.94 26.79
N LEU A 59 -29.12 -5.71 25.97
CA LEU A 59 -28.88 -5.80 24.53
C LEU A 59 -29.18 -4.47 23.81
N GLY A 60 -30.24 -3.77 24.23
CA GLY A 60 -30.61 -2.45 23.72
C GLY A 60 -29.54 -1.39 24.02
N VAL A 61 -29.02 -1.35 25.25
CA VAL A 61 -27.92 -0.45 25.66
C VAL A 61 -26.64 -0.79 24.89
N LEU A 62 -26.35 -2.07 24.65
CA LEU A 62 -25.16 -2.48 23.90
C LEU A 62 -25.28 -2.17 22.40
N ALA A 63 -26.49 -2.27 21.84
CA ALA A 63 -26.80 -1.83 20.48
C ALA A 63 -26.72 -0.31 20.34
N LEU A 64 -27.24 0.44 21.32
CA LEU A 64 -27.13 1.91 21.38
C LEU A 64 -25.70 2.37 21.58
N ALA A 65 -24.93 1.74 22.45
CA ALA A 65 -23.51 2.05 22.66
C ALA A 65 -22.70 1.79 21.38
N ARG A 66 -22.97 0.69 20.65
CA ARG A 66 -22.36 0.43 19.33
C ARG A 66 -22.82 1.43 18.27
N ALA A 67 -24.10 1.80 18.26
CA ALA A 67 -24.64 2.80 17.35
C ALA A 67 -24.04 4.20 17.63
N GLU A 68 -23.91 4.59 18.90
CA GLU A 68 -23.23 5.82 19.31
C GLU A 68 -21.74 5.80 18.96
N HIS A 69 -21.06 4.67 19.10
CA HIS A 69 -19.66 4.57 18.70
C HIS A 69 -19.49 4.72 17.18
N ARG A 70 -20.39 4.13 16.38
CA ARG A 70 -20.46 4.30 14.93
C ARG A 70 -20.78 5.74 14.55
N LEU A 71 -21.77 6.36 15.17
CA LEU A 71 -22.15 7.76 14.94
C LEU A 71 -21.05 8.74 15.37
N ARG A 72 -20.31 8.47 16.45
CA ARG A 72 -19.16 9.29 16.86
C ARG A 72 -17.98 9.14 15.92
N ALA A 73 -17.72 7.94 15.39
CA ALA A 73 -16.69 7.72 14.38
C ALA A 73 -17.03 8.40 13.04
N GLN A 74 -18.32 8.54 12.74
CA GLN A 74 -18.84 9.20 11.53
C GLN A 74 -19.04 10.72 11.67
N ARG A 75 -19.19 11.25 12.89
CA ARG A 75 -19.34 12.71 13.12
C ARG A 75 -18.08 13.44 12.67
N GLY A 76 -18.19 14.17 11.56
CA GLY A 76 -17.13 15.00 10.99
C GLY A 76 -16.32 14.32 9.88
N ALA A 77 -16.68 13.10 9.45
CA ALA A 77 -16.08 12.49 8.29
C ALA A 77 -16.57 13.19 7.00
N ARG A 78 -15.63 13.71 6.20
CA ARG A 78 -15.93 14.26 4.88
C ARG A 78 -16.05 13.10 3.89
N GLU A 79 -17.21 12.98 3.24
CA GLU A 79 -17.40 12.02 2.17
C GLU A 79 -16.68 12.48 0.90
N VAL A 80 -15.89 11.59 0.32
CA VAL A 80 -15.04 11.86 -0.86
C VAL A 80 -14.97 10.64 -1.75
N ALA A 81 -14.70 10.85 -3.04
CA ALA A 81 -14.24 9.76 -3.88
C ALA A 81 -12.80 9.43 -3.47
N MET A 82 -12.48 8.16 -3.26
CA MET A 82 -11.11 7.77 -2.94
C MET A 82 -10.79 6.34 -3.39
N ALA A 83 -9.52 6.05 -3.55
CA ALA A 83 -9.03 4.71 -3.85
C ALA A 83 -7.98 4.28 -2.82
N VAL A 84 -8.14 3.08 -2.26
CA VAL A 84 -7.14 2.45 -1.39
C VAL A 84 -6.26 1.54 -2.25
N VAL A 85 -4.95 1.77 -2.24
CA VAL A 85 -3.94 1.09 -3.06
C VAL A 85 -2.78 0.61 -2.19
N PRO A 86 -1.96 -0.37 -2.60
CA PRO A 86 -0.93 -0.97 -1.72
C PRO A 86 0.03 0.03 -1.08
N TRP A 87 0.25 1.19 -1.70
CA TRP A 87 1.20 2.24 -1.31
C TRP A 87 0.52 3.48 -0.67
N GLY A 88 -0.81 3.49 -0.50
CA GLY A 88 -1.54 4.53 0.24
C GLY A 88 -2.98 4.74 -0.19
N VAL A 89 -3.47 5.97 -0.07
CA VAL A 89 -4.84 6.37 -0.44
C VAL A 89 -4.79 7.55 -1.42
N LEU A 90 -5.55 7.46 -2.51
CA LEU A 90 -5.81 8.55 -3.44
C LEU A 90 -7.16 9.17 -3.12
N VAL A 91 -7.21 10.49 -2.93
CA VAL A 91 -8.45 11.24 -2.66
C VAL A 91 -8.78 12.09 -3.89
N ASP A 92 -10.04 12.06 -4.30
CA ASP A 92 -10.57 12.66 -5.53
C ASP A 92 -9.77 12.26 -6.81
N PRO A 93 -9.56 10.93 -7.02
CA PRO A 93 -8.67 10.38 -8.05
C PRO A 93 -8.96 10.78 -9.50
N ASP A 94 -10.19 11.15 -9.85
CA ASP A 94 -10.59 11.55 -11.22
C ASP A 94 -10.34 13.04 -11.54
N THR A 95 -9.84 13.82 -10.57
CA THR A 95 -9.60 15.26 -10.72
C THR A 95 -8.13 15.61 -10.47
N GLU A 96 -7.81 16.23 -9.34
CA GLU A 96 -6.45 16.46 -8.88
C GLU A 96 -6.21 15.55 -7.66
N PRO A 97 -5.60 14.37 -7.85
CA PRO A 97 -5.52 13.37 -6.81
C PRO A 97 -4.68 13.89 -5.64
N ARG A 98 -5.30 14.02 -4.46
CA ARG A 98 -4.57 14.23 -3.21
C ARG A 98 -4.07 12.89 -2.70
N VAL A 99 -2.76 12.78 -2.54
CA VAL A 99 -2.09 11.53 -2.17
C VAL A 99 -1.86 11.47 -0.66
N LEU A 100 -2.33 10.39 -0.03
CA LEU A 100 -2.09 10.07 1.37
C LEU A 100 -1.25 8.80 1.46
N ARG A 101 0.06 8.96 1.67
CA ARG A 101 0.97 7.83 1.94
C ARG A 101 0.62 7.21 3.30
N TRP A 102 0.91 5.91 3.48
CA TRP A 102 0.62 5.22 4.75
C TRP A 102 1.11 5.93 6.03
N PRO A 103 2.29 6.58 6.06
CA PRO A 103 2.73 7.32 7.25
C PRO A 103 1.79 8.46 7.68
N ALA A 104 1.02 9.02 6.75
CA ALA A 104 0.02 10.06 7.01
C ALA A 104 -1.32 9.51 7.52
N VAL A 105 -1.57 8.20 7.36
CA VAL A 105 -2.79 7.52 7.77
C VAL A 105 -2.65 6.98 9.18
N LYS A 106 -3.47 7.49 10.10
CA LYS A 106 -3.46 7.09 11.53
C LYS A 106 -4.32 5.89 11.81
N ARG A 107 -5.45 5.76 11.12
CA ARG A 107 -6.39 4.65 11.29
C ARG A 107 -7.21 4.46 10.03
N VAL A 108 -7.47 3.21 9.68
CA VAL A 108 -8.49 2.85 8.71
C VAL A 108 -9.56 2.06 9.47
N SER A 109 -10.83 2.26 9.13
CA SER A 109 -11.95 1.52 9.71
C SER A 109 -12.91 1.12 8.60
N VAL A 110 -13.46 -0.09 8.69
CA VAL A 110 -14.40 -0.62 7.70
C VAL A 110 -15.67 -1.04 8.43
N ASP A 111 -16.77 -0.38 8.11
CA ASP A 111 -18.11 -0.68 8.61
C ASP A 111 -18.93 -1.35 7.51
N VAL A 112 -19.32 -2.61 7.74
CA VAL A 112 -20.04 -3.42 6.75
C VAL A 112 -21.53 -3.43 7.03
N SER A 113 -22.33 -3.06 6.02
CA SER A 113 -23.80 -3.09 6.07
C SER A 113 -24.31 -4.39 5.45
N HIS A 114 -25.23 -5.03 6.17
CA HIS A 114 -25.77 -6.35 5.80
C HIS A 114 -27.27 -6.23 5.58
N THR A 115 -27.80 -7.02 4.65
CA THR A 115 -29.23 -7.26 4.49
C THR A 115 -29.53 -8.73 4.67
N MET A 116 -30.73 -9.07 5.13
CA MET A 116 -31.18 -10.45 5.24
C MET A 116 -31.87 -10.86 3.94
N ARG A 117 -31.26 -11.78 3.18
CA ARG A 117 -31.88 -12.36 1.98
C ARG A 117 -32.20 -13.81 2.25
N GLY A 118 -33.49 -14.11 2.48
CA GLY A 118 -33.94 -15.48 2.77
C GLY A 118 -33.38 -16.06 4.07
N GLY A 119 -33.07 -15.21 5.07
CA GLY A 119 -32.48 -15.64 6.33
C GLY A 119 -30.94 -15.66 6.36
N THR A 120 -30.27 -15.46 5.22
CA THR A 120 -28.80 -15.36 5.16
C THR A 120 -28.37 -13.88 5.11
N PRO A 121 -27.44 -13.44 5.97
CA PRO A 121 -26.88 -12.10 5.87
C PRO A 121 -26.02 -11.98 4.62
N ALA A 122 -26.35 -11.03 3.76
CA ALA A 122 -25.58 -10.66 2.58
C ALA A 122 -25.01 -9.25 2.77
N VAL A 123 -23.72 -9.06 2.51
CA VAL A 123 -23.10 -7.73 2.53
C VAL A 123 -23.59 -6.92 1.35
N VAL A 124 -24.16 -5.75 1.63
CA VAL A 124 -24.69 -4.83 0.61
C VAL A 124 -23.68 -3.73 0.29
N SER A 125 -23.01 -3.21 1.31
CA SER A 125 -22.06 -2.12 1.17
C SER A 125 -21.05 -2.10 2.31
N SER A 126 -19.87 -1.59 2.03
CA SER A 126 -18.84 -1.29 3.03
C SER A 126 -18.56 0.20 3.05
N LEU A 127 -18.56 0.80 4.24
CA LEU A 127 -18.10 2.16 4.48
C LEU A 127 -16.66 2.09 4.98
N VAL A 128 -15.74 2.72 4.26
CA VAL A 128 -14.34 2.83 4.64
C VAL A 128 -14.07 4.24 5.12
N THR A 129 -13.53 4.36 6.33
CA THR A 129 -13.18 5.63 6.96
C THR A 129 -11.67 5.68 7.18
N VAL A 130 -11.02 6.70 6.62
CA VAL A 130 -9.59 6.96 6.72
C VAL A 130 -9.37 8.16 7.64
N HIS A 131 -8.69 7.94 8.76
CA HIS A 131 -8.31 8.99 9.69
C HIS A 131 -6.87 9.39 9.43
N THR A 132 -6.65 10.69 9.24
CA THR A 132 -5.33 11.31 9.19
C THR A 132 -5.15 12.22 10.41
N ALA A 133 -4.03 12.93 10.51
CA ALA A 133 -3.82 13.91 11.57
C ALA A 133 -4.76 15.14 11.46
N ARG A 134 -5.25 15.46 10.27
CA ARG A 134 -6.03 16.69 9.99
C ARG A 134 -7.47 16.41 9.57
N ASP A 135 -7.67 15.30 8.86
CA ASP A 135 -8.92 14.99 8.19
C ASP A 135 -9.43 13.59 8.59
N VAL A 136 -10.75 13.45 8.57
CA VAL A 136 -11.43 12.15 8.56
C VAL A 136 -12.17 12.06 7.24
N LEU A 137 -11.81 11.08 6.41
CA LEU A 137 -12.35 10.89 5.07
C LEU A 137 -13.19 9.61 5.04
N ALA A 138 -14.30 9.63 4.33
CA ALA A 138 -15.20 8.48 4.20
C ALA A 138 -15.55 8.22 2.74
N GLY A 139 -15.67 6.94 2.39
CA GLY A 139 -16.09 6.49 1.07
C GLY A 139 -16.69 5.10 1.13
N ARG A 140 -17.57 4.77 0.20
CA ARG A 140 -18.36 3.55 0.18
C ARG A 140 -18.03 2.68 -1.02
N ALA A 141 -17.97 1.37 -0.80
CA ALA A 141 -17.96 0.36 -1.85
C ALA A 141 -19.25 -0.46 -1.81
N ALA A 142 -19.69 -0.91 -2.99
CA ALA A 142 -20.72 -1.94 -3.08
C ALA A 142 -20.12 -3.29 -2.66
N GLY A 143 -20.86 -4.04 -1.83
CA GLY A 143 -20.39 -5.33 -1.31
C GLY A 143 -19.29 -5.23 -0.25
N ALA A 144 -18.60 -6.36 -0.05
CA ALA A 144 -17.50 -6.49 0.89
C ALA A 144 -16.19 -5.95 0.27
N VAL A 145 -15.36 -5.33 1.10
CA VAL A 145 -13.99 -4.90 0.73
C VAL A 145 -12.97 -5.74 1.47
N ASP A 146 -11.98 -6.25 0.75
CA ASP A 146 -10.90 -7.02 1.33
C ASP A 146 -9.77 -6.09 1.79
N LEU A 147 -9.92 -5.55 3.01
CA LEU A 147 -8.94 -4.68 3.65
C LEU A 147 -8.47 -5.25 5.00
N GLU A 148 -8.81 -6.49 5.33
CA GLU A 148 -8.52 -7.09 6.64
C GLU A 148 -7.02 -7.09 6.94
N ARG A 149 -6.20 -7.43 5.95
CA ARG A 149 -4.74 -7.42 6.07
C ARG A 149 -4.18 -6.02 6.27
N LEU A 150 -4.73 -5.03 5.58
CA LEU A 150 -4.39 -3.61 5.78
C LEU A 150 -4.66 -3.22 7.22
N LEU A 151 -5.87 -3.50 7.72
CA LEU A 151 -6.27 -3.15 9.08
C LEU A 151 -5.36 -3.80 10.13
N ALA A 152 -4.96 -5.06 9.91
CA ALA A 152 -4.10 -5.79 10.83
C ALA A 152 -2.63 -5.32 10.82
N ASN A 153 -2.16 -4.73 9.72
CA ASN A 153 -0.73 -4.41 9.53
C ASN A 153 -0.46 -2.92 9.22
N LEU A 154 -1.45 -2.03 9.38
CA LEU A 154 -1.37 -0.63 8.98
C LEU A 154 -0.13 0.08 9.53
N GLU A 155 0.16 -0.10 10.81
CA GLU A 155 1.34 0.52 11.45
C GLU A 155 2.64 0.02 10.82
N GLY A 156 2.75 -1.28 10.55
CA GLY A 156 3.91 -1.86 9.89
C GLY A 156 4.08 -1.34 8.46
N TYR A 157 2.98 -1.24 7.70
CA TYR A 157 3.02 -0.66 6.35
C TYR A 157 3.38 0.82 6.35
N ALA A 158 2.90 1.57 7.33
CA ALA A 158 3.31 2.96 7.54
C ALA A 158 4.80 3.08 7.88
N GLN A 159 5.33 2.21 8.73
CA GLN A 159 6.75 2.18 9.05
C GLN A 159 7.60 1.81 7.84
N GLU A 160 7.21 0.78 7.07
CA GLU A 160 7.90 0.37 5.85
C GLU A 160 7.90 1.49 4.79
N ALA A 161 6.76 2.14 4.58
CA ALA A 161 6.60 3.23 3.61
C ALA A 161 7.30 4.54 4.02
N ALA A 162 7.69 4.70 5.28
CA ALA A 162 8.43 5.86 5.78
C ALA A 162 9.95 5.69 5.72
N ARG A 163 10.46 4.50 5.35
CA ARG A 163 11.89 4.23 5.41
C ARG A 163 12.62 4.99 4.31
N PRO A 164 13.83 5.51 4.59
CA PRO A 164 14.66 6.05 3.54
C PRO A 164 15.16 4.94 2.63
N VAL A 165 15.49 5.30 1.39
CA VAL A 165 16.04 4.40 0.39
C VAL A 165 17.56 4.34 0.52
N ALA A 166 18.13 3.14 0.41
CA ALA A 166 19.56 2.94 0.53
C ALA A 166 20.30 3.15 -0.81
N GLY A 167 21.52 3.69 -0.70
CA GLY A 167 22.51 3.78 -1.78
C GLY A 167 23.48 2.60 -1.83
N ASP A 168 23.36 1.62 -0.93
CA ASP A 168 24.13 0.37 -0.93
C ASP A 168 23.26 -0.86 -0.61
N ILE A 169 23.79 -2.05 -0.88
CA ILE A 169 23.10 -3.34 -0.70
C ILE A 169 22.91 -3.70 0.79
N ASP A 170 23.76 -3.17 1.66
CA ASP A 170 23.76 -3.45 3.11
C ASP A 170 22.80 -2.51 3.88
N GLY A 171 22.19 -1.54 3.18
CA GLY A 171 21.24 -0.59 3.74
C GLY A 171 21.85 0.48 4.65
N GLN A 172 23.17 0.73 4.56
CA GLN A 172 23.90 1.60 5.49
C GLN A 172 23.92 3.08 5.05
N THR A 173 24.04 3.31 3.75
CA THR A 173 24.09 4.64 3.14
C THR A 173 22.67 5.08 2.80
N VAL A 174 22.21 6.15 3.43
CA VAL A 174 20.92 6.78 3.11
C VAL A 174 21.08 7.63 1.84
N LEU A 175 20.25 7.38 0.84
CA LEU A 175 20.21 8.15 -0.41
C LEU A 175 19.20 9.30 -0.36
N GLY A 176 18.05 9.06 0.28
CA GLY A 176 16.92 9.98 0.35
C GLY A 176 15.65 9.26 0.78
N ASP A 177 14.56 9.99 1.03
CA ASP A 177 13.28 9.40 1.46
C ASP A 177 12.30 9.11 0.30
N GLY A 178 12.57 9.62 -0.91
CA GLY A 178 11.64 9.54 -2.06
C GLY A 178 10.27 10.20 -1.79
N VAL A 179 10.21 11.06 -0.77
CA VAL A 179 9.03 11.84 -0.36
C VAL A 179 9.26 13.31 -0.65
N THR A 180 10.44 13.81 -0.30
CA THR A 180 10.80 15.22 -0.36
C THR A 180 11.62 15.56 -1.60
N GLU A 181 12.25 14.57 -2.21
CA GLU A 181 13.11 14.73 -3.39
C GLU A 181 13.00 13.53 -4.34
N PRO A 182 13.24 13.73 -5.66
CA PRO A 182 13.37 12.65 -6.62
C PRO A 182 14.63 11.83 -6.34
N ILE A 183 14.56 10.52 -6.50
CA ILE A 183 15.66 9.61 -6.12
C ILE A 183 16.07 8.62 -7.21
N ALA A 184 15.33 8.54 -8.33
CA ALA A 184 15.60 7.56 -9.37
C ALA A 184 16.98 7.76 -10.02
N ALA A 185 17.36 9.00 -10.28
CA ALA A 185 18.68 9.34 -10.83
C ALA A 185 19.82 8.89 -9.89
N ALA A 186 19.69 9.23 -8.61
CA ALA A 186 20.68 8.89 -7.59
C ALA A 186 20.76 7.36 -7.36
N LEU A 187 19.63 6.65 -7.43
CA LEU A 187 19.58 5.19 -7.35
C LEU A 187 20.29 4.51 -8.54
N LEU A 188 20.05 4.98 -9.76
CA LEU A 188 20.73 4.44 -10.94
C LEU A 188 22.22 4.76 -10.91
N GLN A 189 22.61 5.95 -10.47
CA GLN A 189 24.02 6.31 -10.28
C GLN A 189 24.69 5.44 -9.20
N ALA A 190 23.98 5.13 -8.12
CA ALA A 190 24.47 4.19 -7.09
C ALA A 190 24.67 2.79 -7.68
N ALA A 191 23.72 2.30 -8.49
CA ALA A 191 23.86 1.01 -9.18
C ALA A 191 25.06 0.99 -10.14
N ASP A 192 25.26 2.06 -10.92
CA ASP A 192 26.45 2.25 -11.75
C ASP A 192 27.73 2.18 -10.92
N GLY A 193 27.78 2.88 -9.79
CA GLY A 193 28.92 2.89 -8.88
C GLY A 193 29.25 1.50 -8.31
N VAL A 194 28.22 0.72 -7.94
CA VAL A 194 28.38 -0.66 -7.47
C VAL A 194 28.96 -1.55 -8.58
N CYS A 195 28.48 -1.41 -9.81
CA CYS A 195 28.97 -2.21 -10.94
C CYS A 195 30.36 -1.78 -11.46
N ALA A 196 30.71 -0.50 -11.34
CA ALA A 196 31.94 0.07 -11.88
C ALA A 196 33.17 -0.08 -10.96
N THR A 197 32.97 -0.30 -9.66
CA THR A 197 34.05 -0.35 -8.67
C THR A 197 34.44 -1.79 -8.30
N SER A 198 35.71 -1.99 -7.93
CA SER A 198 36.16 -3.29 -7.40
C SER A 198 35.51 -3.63 -6.06
N HIS A 199 35.23 -2.62 -5.24
CA HIS A 199 34.55 -2.77 -3.96
C HIS A 199 33.10 -3.24 -4.14
N GLY A 200 32.32 -2.58 -5.01
CA GLY A 200 30.94 -3.00 -5.30
C GLY A 200 30.88 -4.36 -5.99
N ALA A 201 31.84 -4.67 -6.84
CA ALA A 201 31.97 -6.02 -7.41
C ALA A 201 32.22 -7.10 -6.34
N ALA A 202 33.04 -6.81 -5.34
CA ALA A 202 33.26 -7.73 -4.22
C ALA A 202 31.99 -7.88 -3.36
N GLN A 203 31.28 -6.79 -3.05
CA GLN A 203 30.02 -6.82 -2.31
C GLN A 203 28.96 -7.68 -3.00
N LEU A 204 28.86 -7.59 -4.33
CA LEU A 204 27.92 -8.38 -5.13
C LEU A 204 28.42 -9.80 -5.49
N ALA A 205 29.59 -10.20 -5.00
CA ALA A 205 30.25 -11.44 -5.40
C ALA A 205 30.33 -11.60 -6.93
N LEU A 206 30.53 -10.50 -7.66
CA LEU A 206 30.64 -10.54 -9.12
C LEU A 206 31.93 -11.26 -9.52
N PRO A 207 31.90 -12.08 -10.59
CA PRO A 207 33.09 -12.74 -11.08
C PRO A 207 34.15 -11.71 -11.47
N GLY A 208 35.41 -12.02 -11.17
CA GLY A 208 36.55 -11.18 -11.54
C GLY A 208 36.61 -11.01 -13.06
N GLY A 209 36.18 -9.86 -13.57
CA GLY A 209 36.29 -9.51 -14.99
C GLY A 209 37.46 -8.57 -15.21
N GLY A 210 38.26 -8.82 -16.26
CA GLY A 210 39.28 -7.88 -16.72
C GLY A 210 38.67 -6.54 -17.14
N TYR A 211 39.52 -5.51 -17.26
CA TYR A 211 39.12 -4.12 -17.53
C TYR A 211 38.22 -3.95 -18.78
N ARG A 212 38.27 -4.91 -19.73
CA ARG A 212 37.46 -4.90 -20.97
C ARG A 212 36.14 -5.68 -20.90
N THR A 213 35.91 -6.48 -19.86
CA THR A 213 34.69 -7.32 -19.72
C THR A 213 33.75 -6.87 -18.61
N ALA A 214 34.03 -5.73 -17.96
CA ALA A 214 33.17 -5.15 -16.93
C ALA A 214 31.72 -4.91 -17.41
N ALA A 215 31.53 -4.58 -18.69
CA ALA A 215 30.22 -4.33 -19.30
C ALA A 215 29.37 -5.60 -19.55
N ALA A 216 29.92 -6.81 -19.35
CA ALA A 216 29.26 -8.08 -19.65
C ALA A 216 29.29 -9.06 -18.48
N ARG A 217 29.34 -8.57 -17.23
CA ARG A 217 29.25 -9.44 -16.05
C ARG A 217 27.80 -9.84 -15.84
N ALA A 218 27.45 -11.04 -16.28
CA ALA A 218 26.20 -11.68 -15.90
C ALA A 218 26.21 -12.03 -14.40
N ALA A 219 25.04 -12.04 -13.77
CA ALA A 219 24.89 -12.47 -12.39
C ALA A 219 25.31 -13.95 -12.23
N ALA A 220 26.28 -14.21 -11.37
CA ALA A 220 26.62 -15.56 -10.92
C ALA A 220 25.62 -16.02 -9.83
N PRO A 221 25.50 -17.32 -9.52
CA PRO A 221 24.62 -17.82 -8.46
C PRO A 221 24.84 -17.13 -7.10
N GLU A 222 26.09 -16.79 -6.78
CA GLU A 222 26.47 -16.07 -5.57
C GLU A 222 25.92 -14.64 -5.58
N THR A 223 26.01 -13.93 -6.72
CA THR A 223 25.41 -12.61 -6.91
C THR A 223 23.89 -12.67 -6.77
N VAL A 224 23.25 -13.68 -7.35
CA VAL A 224 21.80 -13.90 -7.21
C VAL A 224 21.44 -14.15 -5.74
N ALA A 225 22.26 -14.88 -4.99
CA ALA A 225 22.02 -15.11 -3.56
C ALA A 225 22.13 -13.81 -2.73
N VAL A 226 23.13 -12.97 -3.00
CA VAL A 226 23.29 -11.65 -2.37
C VAL A 226 22.07 -10.76 -2.66
N LEU A 227 21.70 -10.63 -3.93
CA LEU A 227 20.54 -9.83 -4.34
C LEU A 227 19.24 -10.38 -3.77
N ARG A 228 19.04 -11.70 -3.74
CA ARG A 228 17.87 -12.32 -3.11
C ARG A 228 17.79 -11.97 -1.63
N SER A 229 18.92 -12.03 -0.92
CA SER A 229 18.99 -11.63 0.49
C SER A 229 18.53 -10.19 0.67
N ALA A 230 19.10 -9.27 -0.12
CA ALA A 230 18.76 -7.84 -0.11
C ALA A 230 17.30 -7.55 -0.50
N LEU A 231 16.73 -8.28 -1.46
CA LEU A 231 15.30 -8.17 -1.82
C LEU A 231 14.38 -8.74 -0.74
N SER A 232 14.85 -9.75 -0.01
CA SER A 232 14.08 -10.43 1.03
C SER A 232 14.11 -9.73 2.40
N TRP A 233 15.00 -8.75 2.52
CA TRP A 233 15.27 -7.77 3.59
C TRP A 233 14.63 -7.94 4.98
N SER A 234 15.44 -7.74 6.04
CA SER A 234 15.04 -7.65 7.46
C SER A 234 15.23 -6.24 8.03
N TYR A 235 14.39 -5.86 9.00
CA TYR A 235 14.30 -4.52 9.61
C TYR A 235 15.52 -3.97 10.37
N ASP A 236 16.71 -4.50 10.13
CA ASP A 236 17.89 -4.29 10.97
C ASP A 236 18.89 -3.27 10.43
N CYS A 237 18.61 -2.60 9.30
CA CYS A 237 19.48 -1.55 8.74
C CYS A 237 18.82 -0.16 8.73
N PRO A 238 19.61 0.92 8.58
CA PRO A 238 19.10 2.30 8.53
C PRO A 238 18.15 2.61 7.35
N ALA A 239 18.47 2.13 6.14
CA ALA A 239 17.74 2.42 4.91
C ALA A 239 17.28 1.16 4.17
N ASP A 240 16.41 1.29 3.18
CA ASP A 240 15.84 0.17 2.43
C ASP A 240 16.70 -0.18 1.20
N PRO A 241 17.36 -1.35 1.16
CA PRO A 241 18.21 -1.75 0.03
C PRO A 241 17.42 -2.33 -1.14
N ARG A 242 16.12 -2.60 -0.99
CA ARG A 242 15.32 -3.28 -2.01
C ARG A 242 15.24 -2.54 -3.35
N PRO A 243 15.12 -1.19 -3.41
CA PRO A 243 15.12 -0.47 -4.68
C PRO A 243 16.43 -0.65 -5.45
N LEU A 244 17.57 -0.50 -4.77
CA LEU A 244 18.89 -0.68 -5.40
C LEU A 244 19.11 -2.14 -5.83
N ALA A 245 18.77 -3.11 -4.98
CA ALA A 245 18.85 -4.53 -5.31
C ALA A 245 17.97 -4.89 -6.53
N ALA A 246 16.80 -4.28 -6.66
CA ALA A 246 15.92 -4.47 -7.83
C ALA A 246 16.56 -3.92 -9.11
N ILE A 247 17.14 -2.72 -9.06
CA ILE A 247 17.87 -2.14 -10.19
C ILE A 247 19.03 -3.05 -10.60
N LEU A 248 19.86 -3.48 -9.64
CA LEU A 248 21.01 -4.34 -9.89
C LEU A 248 20.61 -5.70 -10.47
N ALA A 249 19.49 -6.28 -10.02
CA ALA A 249 18.92 -7.48 -10.63
C ALA A 249 18.58 -7.26 -12.11
N GLY A 250 17.93 -6.14 -12.45
CA GLY A 250 17.59 -5.77 -13.83
C GLY A 250 18.80 -5.42 -14.70
N VAL A 251 19.85 -4.84 -14.10
CA VAL A 251 21.12 -4.52 -14.77
C VAL A 251 21.92 -5.78 -15.10
N LEU A 252 22.03 -6.70 -14.15
CA LEU A 252 22.84 -7.92 -14.26
C LEU A 252 22.12 -9.08 -14.95
N GLY A 253 20.85 -8.89 -15.36
CA GLY A 253 20.06 -9.91 -16.05
C GLY A 253 19.66 -11.09 -15.16
N ALA A 254 19.47 -10.88 -13.86
CA ALA A 254 19.19 -11.93 -12.87
C ALA A 254 17.71 -12.40 -12.93
N THR A 255 17.34 -13.07 -14.03
CA THR A 255 15.96 -13.53 -14.29
C THR A 255 15.38 -14.45 -13.21
N GLU A 256 16.24 -15.14 -12.45
CA GLU A 256 15.88 -15.99 -11.31
C GLU A 256 15.22 -15.22 -10.16
N LEU A 257 15.36 -13.89 -10.13
CA LEU A 257 14.80 -13.01 -9.10
C LEU A 257 13.44 -12.41 -9.48
N VAL A 258 12.92 -12.70 -10.67
CA VAL A 258 11.59 -12.23 -11.10
C VAL A 258 10.48 -12.54 -10.08
N PRO A 259 10.41 -13.72 -9.43
CA PRO A 259 9.39 -14.00 -8.42
C PRO A 259 9.46 -13.05 -7.22
N GLU A 260 10.65 -12.70 -6.74
CA GLU A 260 10.88 -11.76 -5.64
C GLU A 260 10.52 -10.33 -6.06
N LEU A 261 10.91 -9.91 -7.27
CA LEU A 261 10.59 -8.58 -7.82
C LEU A 261 9.08 -8.38 -8.00
N LEU A 262 8.36 -9.41 -8.45
CA LEU A 262 6.90 -9.38 -8.54
C LEU A 262 6.21 -9.23 -7.18
N ARG A 263 6.82 -9.73 -6.08
CA ARG A 263 6.30 -9.47 -4.73
C ARG A 263 6.55 -8.05 -4.28
N LEU A 264 7.64 -7.43 -4.73
CA LEU A 264 7.92 -6.02 -4.43
C LEU A 264 6.93 -5.08 -5.13
N ALA A 265 6.33 -5.48 -6.25
CA ALA A 265 5.35 -4.66 -6.96
C ALA A 265 4.10 -4.28 -6.13
N SER A 266 3.84 -4.99 -5.03
CA SER A 266 2.80 -4.67 -4.05
C SER A 266 3.37 -4.14 -2.73
N SER A 267 4.65 -3.75 -2.67
CA SER A 267 5.23 -3.19 -1.44
C SER A 267 4.48 -1.90 -1.03
N PRO A 268 4.26 -1.69 0.28
CA PRO A 268 3.72 -0.43 0.78
C PRO A 268 4.64 0.77 0.54
N HIS A 269 5.93 0.55 0.27
CA HIS A 269 6.86 1.62 -0.06
C HIS A 269 6.80 1.92 -1.58
N PRO A 270 6.36 3.13 -1.99
CA PRO A 270 6.14 3.45 -3.41
C PRO A 270 7.35 3.23 -4.31
N VAL A 271 8.53 3.67 -3.86
CA VAL A 271 9.79 3.50 -4.60
C VAL A 271 10.17 2.03 -4.75
N VAL A 272 10.08 1.24 -3.68
CA VAL A 272 10.33 -0.21 -3.74
C VAL A 272 9.39 -0.89 -4.74
N ALA A 273 8.10 -0.51 -4.71
CA ALA A 273 7.12 -1.01 -5.67
C ALA A 273 7.46 -0.61 -7.10
N ALA A 274 7.83 0.65 -7.33
CA ALA A 274 8.19 1.17 -8.64
C ALA A 274 9.39 0.43 -9.25
N PHE A 275 10.50 0.33 -8.51
CA PHE A 275 11.71 -0.34 -9.00
C PHE A 275 11.58 -1.86 -9.04
N GLY A 276 10.77 -2.46 -8.16
CA GLY A 276 10.37 -3.86 -8.27
C GLY A 276 9.61 -4.15 -9.57
N LYS A 277 8.61 -3.32 -9.90
CA LYS A 277 7.86 -3.39 -11.17
C LYS A 277 8.78 -3.21 -12.37
N ALA A 278 9.58 -2.14 -12.36
CA ALA A 278 10.46 -1.80 -13.47
C ALA A 278 11.51 -2.90 -13.73
N ALA A 279 12.14 -3.42 -12.69
CA ALA A 279 13.10 -4.51 -12.80
C ALA A 279 12.44 -5.81 -13.29
N ALA A 280 11.24 -6.15 -12.78
CA ALA A 280 10.51 -7.32 -13.25
C ALA A 280 10.17 -7.22 -14.75
N LEU A 281 9.64 -6.07 -15.20
CA LEU A 281 9.33 -5.81 -16.61
C LEU A 281 10.58 -5.91 -17.48
N ARG A 282 11.70 -5.29 -17.04
CA ARG A 282 12.99 -5.34 -17.73
C ARG A 282 13.52 -6.77 -17.90
N LEU A 283 13.30 -7.62 -16.90
CA LEU A 283 13.68 -9.05 -16.93
C LEU A 283 12.65 -9.94 -17.67
N GLY A 284 11.65 -9.34 -18.33
CA GLY A 284 10.69 -10.06 -19.16
C GLY A 284 9.46 -10.59 -18.42
N ALA A 285 9.18 -10.11 -17.19
CA ALA A 285 7.93 -10.45 -16.52
C ALA A 285 6.73 -9.90 -17.31
N PRO A 286 5.61 -10.65 -17.38
CA PRO A 286 4.47 -10.22 -18.18
C PRO A 286 3.79 -9.00 -17.53
N PRO A 287 3.40 -7.97 -18.32
CA PRO A 287 2.82 -6.73 -17.79
C PRO A 287 1.56 -6.93 -16.94
N ASN A 288 0.75 -7.95 -17.23
CA ASN A 288 -0.44 -8.27 -16.43
C ASN A 288 -0.13 -8.72 -14.98
N ARG A 289 1.09 -9.22 -14.73
CA ARG A 289 1.55 -9.61 -13.39
C ARG A 289 2.24 -8.47 -12.67
N ALA A 290 3.21 -7.83 -13.33
CA ALA A 290 3.98 -6.72 -12.75
C ALA A 290 3.13 -5.46 -12.57
N GLY A 291 2.21 -5.19 -13.50
CA GLY A 291 1.49 -3.92 -13.62
C GLY A 291 2.30 -2.85 -14.36
N SER A 292 1.71 -1.66 -14.50
CA SER A 292 2.41 -0.48 -15.03
C SER A 292 3.09 0.33 -13.92
N LEU A 293 4.13 1.10 -14.27
CA LEU A 293 4.64 2.17 -13.41
C LEU A 293 3.60 3.26 -13.17
N ASP A 294 2.65 3.45 -14.10
CA ASP A 294 1.58 4.46 -13.96
C ASP A 294 0.68 4.19 -12.74
N GLU A 295 0.58 2.94 -12.28
CA GLU A 295 -0.18 2.58 -11.08
C GLU A 295 0.35 3.25 -9.80
N VAL A 296 1.67 3.47 -9.72
CA VAL A 296 2.34 4.07 -8.57
C VAL A 296 2.77 5.52 -8.84
N ALA A 297 2.60 6.03 -10.07
CA ALA A 297 3.09 7.34 -10.49
C ALA A 297 2.61 8.49 -9.60
N ALA A 298 1.35 8.47 -9.14
CA ALA A 298 0.82 9.49 -8.23
C ALA A 298 1.59 9.58 -6.88
N PHE A 299 2.36 8.55 -6.52
CA PHE A 299 3.12 8.49 -5.27
C PHE A 299 4.61 8.78 -5.45
N LEU A 300 5.04 9.11 -6.66
CA LEU A 300 6.42 9.39 -7.02
C LEU A 300 6.53 10.81 -7.58
N PHE A 301 7.76 11.31 -7.69
CA PHE A 301 8.03 12.49 -8.50
C PHE A 301 7.89 12.14 -9.98
N GLU A 302 7.39 13.08 -10.78
CA GLU A 302 7.24 12.91 -12.23
C GLU A 302 8.58 12.53 -12.89
N GLU A 303 9.67 13.15 -12.45
CA GLU A 303 11.03 12.84 -12.90
C GLU A 303 11.41 11.36 -12.66
N ASP A 304 11.06 10.81 -11.49
CA ASP A 304 11.37 9.41 -11.16
C ASP A 304 10.59 8.45 -12.05
N VAL A 305 9.33 8.78 -12.38
CA VAL A 305 8.49 8.00 -13.30
C VAL A 305 9.11 7.99 -14.69
N GLU A 306 9.52 9.14 -15.21
CA GLU A 306 10.11 9.27 -16.54
C GLU A 306 11.49 8.62 -16.64
N ILE A 307 12.32 8.71 -15.60
CA ILE A 307 13.58 7.95 -15.51
C ILE A 307 13.29 6.45 -15.51
N GLY A 308 12.33 5.99 -14.70
CA GLY A 308 11.95 4.58 -14.61
C GLY A 308 11.45 4.02 -15.94
N LYS A 309 10.58 4.75 -16.64
CA LYS A 309 10.06 4.37 -17.97
C LYS A 309 11.18 4.27 -19.01
N ARG A 310 12.08 5.26 -19.06
CA ARG A 310 13.26 5.23 -19.94
C ARG A 310 14.18 4.07 -19.62
N TRP A 311 14.39 3.78 -18.34
CA TRP A 311 15.21 2.66 -17.91
C TRP A 311 14.60 1.31 -18.34
N ILE A 312 13.30 1.10 -18.18
CA ILE A 312 12.62 -0.13 -18.68
C ILE A 312 12.80 -0.29 -20.20
N ALA A 313 12.65 0.80 -20.97
CA ALA A 313 12.72 0.77 -22.43
C ALA A 313 14.13 0.59 -23.00
N SER A 314 15.17 0.94 -22.23
CA SER A 314 16.57 0.82 -22.67
C SER A 314 17.02 -0.64 -22.67
N ALA A 315 17.68 -1.13 -23.72
CA ALA A 315 18.34 -2.44 -23.67
C ALA A 315 19.42 -2.48 -22.57
N SER A 316 19.93 -3.67 -22.22
CA SER A 316 20.78 -4.02 -21.05
C SER A 316 22.04 -3.16 -20.76
N THR A 317 22.28 -2.07 -21.47
CA THR A 317 23.42 -1.19 -21.28
C THR A 317 23.01 0.03 -20.45
N LEU A 318 23.56 0.14 -19.23
CA LEU A 318 23.61 1.40 -18.49
C LEU A 318 24.46 2.39 -19.31
N CYS A 319 23.81 3.19 -20.15
CA CYS A 319 24.40 4.36 -20.76
C CYS A 319 23.85 5.60 -20.05
N LEU A 320 24.21 5.77 -18.78
CA LEU A 320 24.13 7.07 -18.11
C LEU A 320 25.48 7.78 -18.28
N ARG A 321 25.77 8.24 -19.50
CA ARG A 321 26.70 9.35 -19.69
C ARG A 321 25.88 10.59 -20.03
N PRO A 322 25.66 11.50 -19.06
CA PRO A 322 25.30 12.87 -19.40
C PRO A 322 26.50 13.49 -20.12
N GLY A 323 26.22 14.32 -21.13
CA GLY A 323 27.20 14.89 -22.04
C GLY A 323 28.41 15.50 -21.35
N ALA A 324 29.59 14.98 -21.67
CA ALA A 324 30.77 15.81 -21.81
C ALA A 324 30.60 16.57 -23.14
N GLU A 325 29.80 17.64 -23.13
CA GLU A 325 29.95 18.66 -24.16
C GLU A 325 31.26 19.39 -23.89
N ALA A 326 32.11 19.36 -24.90
CA ALA A 326 33.38 20.03 -24.92
C ALA A 326 33.19 21.55 -24.80
N CYS A 327 33.85 22.14 -23.81
CA CYS A 327 34.44 23.48 -23.86
C CYS A 327 35.88 23.35 -23.36
#